data_AF-A0A439M3N3-F1
#
_entry.id   AF-A0A439M3N3-F1
#
_cell.length_a   1.000
_cell.length_b   1.000
_cell.length_c   1.000
_cell.angle_alpha   90.00
_cell.angle_beta   90.00
_cell.angle_gamma   90.00
#
_symmetry.space_group_name_H-M   'P 1'
#
loop_
_entity.id
_entity.type
_entity.pdbx_description
1 polymer ?
#
loop_
_entity_poly.entity_id
_entity_poly.type
_entity_poly.pdbx_seq_one_letter_code
_entity_poly.pdbx_strand_id
1 'polypeptide(L)'
;MMIAKLGGHFGVAVSGLITFVLVVLAVIVANNLTGFNVFSFSFWVVIPAGAVLTGVAAASGYYFGSLFFHTRPTWFLLVQILIVTAAAQLVIYYGEYRSLVLDDGTMASDAIGFWDYLDTYLRSMHLKAGHGGHTDSGEVGDFGYWLAVIDFIGFILGGFFVFFMLQTYPTCWKCSRYLRKITKTGQMFPDHGQFAKYYDTLFQHPVDSRPFADLMKGNPKVRKPALGTVLVGSDLLGCEHCKTQLLAQKVQILGKKGWKDIAKLTRNVRLPDGVDLRQVVTPG
;
A
#
# COMPACT_ATOMS: atom_id res chain seq x y z
N MET A 1 -0.62 15.81 24.64
CA MET A 1 -0.34 14.65 23.75
C MET A 1 -1.51 14.32 22.81
N MET A 2 -2.77 14.51 23.21
CA MET A 2 -3.96 14.18 22.39
C MET A 2 -4.10 15.07 21.13
N ILE A 3 -3.81 16.38 21.24
CA ILE A 3 -3.90 17.34 20.13
C ILE A 3 -2.95 16.99 18.97
N ALA A 4 -1.70 16.61 19.27
CA ALA A 4 -0.71 16.23 18.26
C ALA A 4 -1.01 14.88 17.58
N LYS A 5 -1.83 14.02 18.20
CA LYS A 5 -2.36 12.81 17.53
C LYS A 5 -3.50 13.17 16.59
N LEU A 6 -4.37 14.08 17.02
CA LEU A 6 -5.53 14.53 16.23
C LEU A 6 -5.10 15.19 14.91
N GLY A 7 -4.09 16.05 14.95
CA GLY A 7 -3.57 16.73 13.75
C GLY A 7 -3.02 15.76 12.69
N GLY A 8 -2.36 14.68 13.11
CA GLY A 8 -1.89 13.63 12.21
C GLY A 8 -3.04 12.92 11.51
N HIS A 9 -4.04 12.45 12.25
CA HIS A 9 -5.21 11.79 11.68
C HIS A 9 -5.99 12.71 10.72
N PHE A 10 -6.14 13.98 11.07
CA PHE A 10 -6.77 14.98 10.20
C PHE A 10 -5.98 15.19 8.90
N GLY A 11 -4.65 15.32 8.99
CA GLY A 11 -3.79 15.46 7.81
C GLY A 11 -3.89 14.25 6.87
N VAL A 12 -3.94 13.03 7.42
CA VAL A 12 -4.14 11.81 6.62
C VAL A 12 -5.52 11.82 5.94
N ALA A 13 -6.58 12.19 6.67
CA ALA A 13 -7.93 12.28 6.16
C ALA A 13 -8.05 13.27 4.99
N VAL A 14 -7.45 14.46 5.12
CA VAL A 14 -7.43 15.48 4.06
C VAL A 14 -6.66 14.99 2.85
N SER A 15 -5.48 14.39 3.05
CA SER A 15 -4.68 13.80 1.96
C SER A 15 -5.46 12.74 1.18
N GLY A 16 -6.16 11.85 1.91
CA GLY A 16 -7.02 10.84 1.31
C GLY A 16 -8.22 11.41 0.54
N LEU A 17 -8.85 12.47 1.06
CA LEU A 17 -9.95 13.15 0.38
C LEU A 17 -9.49 13.85 -0.91
N ILE A 18 -8.31 14.48 -0.90
CA ILE A 18 -7.74 15.13 -2.08
C ILE A 18 -7.45 14.10 -3.18
N THR A 19 -6.74 13.01 -2.86
CA THR A 19 -6.46 11.98 -3.86
C THR A 19 -7.73 11.32 -4.39
N PHE A 20 -8.72 11.15 -3.53
CA PHE A 20 -10.03 10.66 -3.92
C PHE A 20 -10.68 11.56 -4.99
N VAL A 21 -10.79 12.87 -4.73
CA VAL A 21 -11.39 13.81 -5.69
C VAL A 21 -10.60 13.80 -7.01
N LEU A 22 -9.27 13.77 -6.94
CA LEU A 22 -8.42 13.72 -8.12
C LEU A 22 -8.64 12.45 -8.94
N VAL A 23 -8.78 11.29 -8.29
CA VAL A 23 -9.03 10.01 -8.98
C VAL A 23 -10.41 10.01 -9.63
N VAL A 24 -11.45 10.47 -8.93
CA VAL A 24 -12.80 10.57 -9.50
C VAL A 24 -12.80 11.48 -10.74
N LEU A 25 -12.18 12.67 -10.65
CA LEU A 25 -12.06 13.57 -11.79
C LEU A 25 -11.26 12.95 -12.93
N ALA A 26 -10.15 12.28 -12.64
CA ALA A 26 -9.34 11.62 -13.65
C ALA A 26 -10.11 10.52 -14.39
N VAL A 27 -10.93 9.73 -13.67
CA VAL A 27 -11.77 8.70 -14.26
C VAL A 27 -12.85 9.32 -15.15
N ILE A 28 -13.56 10.35 -14.69
CA ILE A 28 -14.58 11.05 -15.48
C ILE A 28 -13.98 11.64 -16.75
N VAL A 29 -12.83 12.33 -16.64
CA VAL A 29 -12.14 12.92 -17.79
C VAL A 29 -11.63 11.85 -18.74
N ALA A 30 -11.06 10.76 -18.25
CA ALA A 30 -10.62 9.65 -19.10
C ALA A 30 -11.79 9.02 -19.85
N ASN A 31 -12.92 8.79 -19.17
CA ASN A 31 -14.12 8.26 -19.79
C ASN A 31 -14.64 9.19 -20.90
N ASN A 32 -14.74 10.49 -20.63
CA ASN A 32 -15.24 11.47 -21.59
C ASN A 32 -14.31 11.68 -22.80
N LEU A 33 -12.99 11.56 -22.63
CA LEU A 33 -12.03 11.77 -23.72
C LEU A 33 -11.80 10.53 -24.57
N THR A 34 -11.86 9.34 -23.99
CA THR A 34 -11.50 8.09 -24.68
C THR A 34 -12.71 7.21 -25.01
N GLY A 35 -13.87 7.48 -24.40
CA GLY A 35 -15.03 6.58 -24.43
C GLY A 35 -14.77 5.25 -23.71
N PHE A 36 -13.63 5.11 -23.03
CA PHE A 36 -13.26 3.90 -22.31
C PHE A 36 -13.65 4.02 -20.83
N ASN A 37 -14.61 3.21 -20.41
CA ASN A 37 -14.96 3.10 -19.01
C ASN A 37 -13.92 2.24 -18.28
N VAL A 38 -13.14 2.87 -17.38
CA VAL A 38 -12.10 2.20 -16.57
C VAL A 38 -12.68 1.03 -15.77
N PHE A 39 -13.94 1.12 -15.31
CA PHE A 39 -14.61 0.05 -14.58
C PHE A 39 -14.93 -1.16 -15.45
N SER A 40 -15.10 -0.98 -16.77
CA SER A 40 -15.35 -2.07 -17.72
C SER A 40 -14.13 -2.99 -17.88
N PHE A 41 -12.95 -2.59 -17.38
CA PHE A 41 -11.75 -3.41 -17.41
C PHE A 41 -11.82 -4.59 -16.42
N SER A 42 -12.38 -5.69 -16.87
CA SER A 42 -12.50 -6.94 -16.10
C SER A 42 -11.69 -8.07 -16.72
N PHE A 43 -10.86 -8.75 -15.91
CA PHE A 43 -10.20 -9.98 -16.35
C PHE A 43 -11.16 -11.16 -16.20
N TRP A 44 -11.39 -11.85 -17.32
CA TRP A 44 -12.23 -13.05 -17.38
C TRP A 44 -13.65 -12.81 -16.85
N VAL A 45 -14.21 -11.60 -17.04
CA VAL A 45 -15.55 -11.16 -16.57
C VAL A 45 -15.72 -11.11 -15.05
N VAL A 46 -14.99 -11.92 -14.28
CA VAL A 46 -15.18 -12.11 -12.84
C VAL A 46 -14.31 -11.18 -11.99
N ILE A 47 -13.12 -10.79 -12.46
CA ILE A 47 -12.19 -9.99 -11.67
C ILE A 47 -12.24 -8.53 -12.13
N PRO A 48 -12.86 -7.61 -11.36
CA PRO A 48 -13.02 -6.20 -11.72
C PRO A 48 -11.71 -5.44 -11.48
N ALA A 49 -10.72 -5.69 -12.33
CA ALA A 49 -9.38 -5.13 -12.15
C ALA A 49 -9.38 -3.60 -12.23
N GLY A 50 -10.21 -3.02 -13.09
CA GLY A 50 -10.42 -1.58 -13.18
C GLY A 50 -10.90 -0.99 -11.86
N ALA A 51 -11.92 -1.60 -11.26
CA ALA A 51 -12.46 -1.15 -9.97
C ALA A 51 -11.44 -1.28 -8.84
N VAL A 52 -10.72 -2.42 -8.76
CA VAL A 52 -9.67 -2.64 -7.76
C VAL A 52 -8.55 -1.60 -7.89
N LEU A 53 -8.04 -1.37 -9.11
CA LEU A 53 -6.98 -0.39 -9.36
C LEU A 53 -7.44 1.03 -9.01
N THR A 54 -8.67 1.39 -9.36
CA THR A 54 -9.25 2.69 -9.03
C THR A 54 -9.40 2.84 -7.52
N GLY A 55 -9.82 1.79 -6.81
CA GLY A 55 -9.88 1.77 -5.35
C GLY A 55 -8.51 1.94 -4.68
N VAL A 56 -7.48 1.26 -5.19
CA VAL A 56 -6.08 1.43 -4.73
C VAL A 56 -5.62 2.87 -4.98
N ALA A 57 -5.88 3.42 -6.17
CA ALA A 57 -5.51 4.77 -6.54
C ALA A 57 -6.20 5.80 -5.63
N ALA A 58 -7.51 5.67 -5.40
CA ALA A 58 -8.27 6.55 -4.52
C ALA A 58 -7.77 6.50 -3.08
N ALA A 59 -7.40 5.31 -2.59
CA ALA A 59 -6.87 5.11 -1.25
C ALA A 59 -5.39 5.53 -1.09
N SER A 60 -4.66 5.79 -2.19
CA SER A 60 -3.23 6.09 -2.15
C SER A 60 -2.88 7.35 -1.34
N GLY A 61 -3.75 8.36 -1.27
CA GLY A 61 -3.52 9.54 -0.43
C GLY A 61 -3.57 9.24 1.06
N TYR A 62 -4.36 8.25 1.49
CA TYR A 62 -4.32 7.76 2.87
C TYR A 62 -2.99 7.06 3.14
N TYR A 63 -2.46 6.33 2.15
CA TYR A 63 -1.15 5.68 2.25
C TYR A 63 -0.01 6.69 2.40
N PHE A 64 0.12 7.62 1.46
CA PHE A 64 1.16 8.64 1.51
C PHE A 64 0.98 9.57 2.71
N GLY A 65 -0.25 9.97 3.02
CA GLY A 65 -0.55 10.76 4.21
C GLY A 65 -0.13 10.05 5.49
N SER A 66 -0.46 8.76 5.65
CA SER A 66 -0.11 7.99 6.86
C SER A 66 1.40 7.89 7.05
N LEU A 67 2.15 7.69 5.97
CA LEU A 67 3.61 7.67 6.01
C LEU A 67 4.21 9.05 6.30
N PHE A 68 3.68 10.11 5.68
CA PHE A 68 4.15 11.49 5.86
C PHE A 68 3.90 12.00 7.29
N PHE A 69 2.70 11.78 7.83
CA PHE A 69 2.35 12.16 9.20
C PHE A 69 2.77 11.14 10.25
N HIS A 70 3.50 10.08 9.86
CA HIS A 70 3.94 8.98 10.71
C HIS A 70 2.82 8.39 11.60
N THR A 71 1.60 8.37 11.08
CA THR A 71 0.40 8.03 11.83
C THR A 71 -0.12 6.68 11.39
N ARG A 72 -0.28 5.75 12.33
CA ARG A 72 -0.82 4.44 12.04
C ARG A 72 -2.32 4.55 11.73
N PRO A 73 -2.82 3.92 10.67
CA PRO A 73 -4.23 3.91 10.36
C PRO A 73 -4.99 3.17 11.46
N THR A 74 -6.05 3.81 11.95
CA THR A 74 -6.96 3.29 12.95
C THR A 74 -8.20 2.69 12.27
N TRP A 75 -9.03 2.00 13.05
CA TRP A 75 -10.32 1.52 12.57
C TRP A 75 -11.21 2.65 12.02
N PHE A 76 -11.17 3.84 12.62
CA PHE A 76 -11.90 5.00 12.11
C PHE A 76 -11.47 5.41 10.70
N LEU A 77 -10.17 5.32 10.40
CA LEU A 77 -9.66 5.61 9.06
C LEU A 77 -10.14 4.57 8.05
N LEU A 78 -10.24 3.29 8.44
CA LEU A 78 -10.83 2.27 7.58
C LEU A 78 -12.29 2.58 7.25
N VAL A 79 -13.11 2.94 8.24
CA VAL A 79 -14.51 3.35 8.02
C VAL A 79 -14.57 4.55 7.09
N GLN A 80 -13.68 5.53 7.25
CA GLN A 80 -13.59 6.68 6.34
C GLN A 80 -13.25 6.26 4.91
N ILE A 81 -12.27 5.37 4.71
CA ILE A 81 -11.94 4.83 3.39
C ILE A 81 -13.17 4.18 2.76
N LEU A 82 -13.95 3.39 3.52
CA LEU A 82 -15.14 2.72 3.02
C LEU A 82 -16.26 3.68 2.63
N ILE A 83 -16.56 4.68 3.47
CA ILE A 83 -17.57 5.70 3.17
C ILE A 83 -17.17 6.50 1.94
N VAL A 84 -15.92 6.97 1.90
CA VAL A 84 -15.40 7.76 0.79
C VAL A 84 -15.43 6.93 -0.49
N THR A 85 -14.96 5.68 -0.45
CA THR A 85 -15.05 4.71 -1.55
C THR A 85 -16.47 4.54 -2.07
N ALA A 86 -17.44 4.33 -1.20
CA ALA A 86 -18.83 4.18 -1.61
C ALA A 86 -19.39 5.46 -2.25
N ALA A 87 -19.02 6.62 -1.69
CA ALA A 87 -19.36 7.90 -2.28
C ALA A 87 -18.68 8.12 -3.65
N ALA A 88 -17.46 7.62 -3.89
CA ALA A 88 -16.80 7.71 -5.21
C ALA A 88 -17.69 7.10 -6.28
N GLN A 89 -18.13 5.87 -6.04
CA GLN A 89 -18.89 5.12 -7.03
C GLN A 89 -20.14 5.91 -7.43
N LEU A 90 -20.87 6.44 -6.45
CA LEU A 90 -22.04 7.28 -6.70
C LEU A 90 -21.70 8.58 -7.44
N VAL A 91 -20.61 9.25 -7.07
CA VAL A 91 -20.16 10.49 -7.73
C VAL A 91 -19.70 10.22 -9.17
N ILE A 92 -19.10 9.07 -9.45
CA ILE A 92 -18.70 8.67 -10.80
C ILE A 92 -19.95 8.44 -11.64
N TYR A 93 -20.92 7.65 -11.17
CA TYR A 93 -22.19 7.47 -11.89
C TYR A 93 -22.94 8.79 -12.09
N TYR A 94 -22.95 9.65 -11.09
CA TYR A 94 -23.55 10.98 -11.19
C TYR A 94 -22.78 11.90 -12.16
N GLY A 95 -21.47 11.77 -12.20
CA GLY A 95 -20.59 12.47 -13.14
C GLY A 95 -20.90 12.06 -14.58
N GLU A 96 -20.97 10.75 -14.84
CA GLU A 96 -21.36 10.19 -16.14
C GLU A 96 -22.76 10.64 -16.55
N TYR A 97 -23.75 10.53 -15.65
CA TYR A 97 -25.11 11.03 -15.84
C TYR A 97 -25.14 12.50 -16.27
N ARG A 98 -24.34 13.35 -15.62
CA ARG A 98 -24.32 14.79 -15.90
C ARG A 98 -23.54 15.12 -17.17
N SER A 99 -22.53 14.34 -17.55
CA SER A 99 -21.75 14.60 -18.76
C SER A 99 -22.30 13.90 -20.00
N LEU A 100 -23.27 12.99 -19.85
CA LEU A 100 -23.87 12.28 -20.97
C LEU A 100 -24.77 13.22 -21.78
N VAL A 101 -24.43 13.36 -23.06
CA VAL A 101 -25.23 14.08 -24.07
C VAL A 101 -25.83 13.02 -25.00
N LEU A 102 -27.14 13.08 -25.18
CA LEU A 102 -27.91 12.20 -26.06
C LEU A 102 -27.71 12.59 -27.53
N ASP A 103 -28.11 11.72 -28.46
CA ASP A 103 -27.94 11.93 -29.91
C ASP A 103 -28.67 13.19 -30.44
N ASP A 104 -29.69 13.64 -29.71
CA ASP A 104 -30.45 14.86 -29.99
C ASP A 104 -29.77 16.14 -29.44
N GLY A 105 -28.60 15.99 -28.81
CA GLY A 105 -27.84 17.08 -28.21
C GLY A 105 -28.35 17.51 -26.84
N THR A 106 -29.38 16.85 -26.29
CA THR A 106 -29.88 17.13 -24.94
C THR A 106 -29.01 16.45 -23.88
N MET A 107 -28.85 17.09 -22.73
CA MET A 107 -28.17 16.45 -21.60
C MET A 107 -29.10 15.43 -20.96
N ALA A 108 -28.60 14.24 -20.65
CA ALA A 108 -29.40 13.19 -20.00
C ALA A 108 -30.02 13.68 -18.67
N SER A 109 -29.32 14.60 -17.99
CA SER A 109 -29.79 15.19 -16.73
C SER A 109 -31.06 16.04 -16.83
N ASP A 110 -31.40 16.50 -18.03
CA ASP A 110 -32.58 17.32 -18.28
C ASP A 110 -33.79 16.47 -18.68
N ALA A 111 -33.54 15.25 -19.16
CA ALA A 111 -34.57 14.35 -19.68
C ALA A 111 -35.10 13.34 -18.65
N ILE A 112 -34.23 12.76 -17.82
CA ILE A 112 -34.60 11.71 -16.85
C ILE A 112 -33.95 11.98 -15.49
N GLY A 113 -34.56 11.48 -14.41
CA GLY A 113 -33.96 11.58 -13.07
C GLY A 113 -32.74 10.68 -12.91
N PHE A 114 -31.83 11.05 -12.00
CA PHE A 114 -30.60 10.27 -11.73
C PHE A 114 -30.87 8.79 -11.38
N TRP A 115 -31.91 8.51 -10.59
CA TRP A 115 -32.23 7.14 -10.19
C TRP A 115 -32.78 6.31 -11.36
N ASP A 116 -33.59 6.93 -12.24
CA ASP A 116 -34.09 6.28 -13.45
C ASP A 116 -32.96 6.05 -14.45
N TYR A 117 -32.04 7.01 -14.58
CA TYR A 117 -30.80 6.85 -15.32
C TYR A 117 -29.97 5.69 -14.77
N LEU A 118 -29.78 5.61 -13.45
CA LEU A 118 -28.98 4.56 -12.83
C LEU A 118 -29.60 3.18 -13.05
N ASP A 119 -30.92 3.02 -12.89
CA ASP A 119 -31.63 1.76 -13.20
C ASP A 119 -31.44 1.38 -14.68
N THR A 120 -31.64 2.34 -15.58
CA THR A 120 -31.48 2.11 -17.03
C THR A 120 -30.05 1.73 -17.37
N TYR A 121 -29.06 2.49 -16.90
CA TYR A 121 -27.64 2.26 -17.14
C TYR A 121 -27.18 0.90 -16.62
N LEU A 122 -27.60 0.53 -15.41
CA LEU A 122 -27.27 -0.76 -14.83
C LEU A 122 -27.90 -1.90 -15.63
N ARG A 123 -29.13 -1.75 -16.14
CA ARG A 123 -29.77 -2.77 -16.98
C ARG A 123 -29.23 -2.83 -18.41
N SER A 124 -28.75 -1.71 -18.95
CA SER A 124 -28.22 -1.60 -20.30
C SER A 124 -26.70 -1.83 -20.38
N MET A 125 -26.03 -2.21 -19.29
CA MET A 125 -24.61 -2.57 -19.34
C MET A 125 -24.40 -3.75 -20.28
N HIS A 126 -23.60 -3.56 -21.33
CA HIS A 126 -23.20 -4.63 -22.24
C HIS A 126 -21.88 -5.28 -21.77
N LEU A 127 -21.88 -6.60 -21.63
CA LEU A 127 -20.67 -7.37 -21.33
C LEU A 127 -19.86 -7.57 -22.62
N LYS A 128 -18.73 -6.85 -22.73
CA LYS A 128 -17.69 -7.15 -23.73
C LYS A 128 -16.74 -8.21 -23.15
N ALA A 129 -17.04 -9.47 -23.42
CA ALA A 129 -16.22 -10.59 -22.96
C ALA A 129 -15.21 -11.04 -24.04
N GLY A 130 -13.91 -10.86 -23.81
CA GLY A 130 -12.85 -11.53 -24.57
C GLY A 130 -11.64 -10.66 -24.96
N HIS A 131 -10.45 -11.28 -24.98
CA HIS A 131 -9.21 -10.70 -25.52
C HIS A 131 -9.37 -10.57 -27.05
N GLY A 132 -9.92 -9.46 -27.53
CA GLY A 132 -10.13 -9.17 -28.96
C GLY A 132 -11.49 -9.55 -29.57
N GLY A 133 -12.54 -9.78 -28.76
CA GLY A 133 -13.85 -10.26 -29.24
C GLY A 133 -14.86 -9.16 -29.56
N HIS A 134 -15.20 -8.99 -30.84
CA HIS A 134 -16.37 -8.25 -31.37
C HIS A 134 -17.71 -8.98 -31.11
N THR A 135 -17.91 -9.54 -29.92
CA THR A 135 -19.16 -10.24 -29.56
C THR A 135 -19.83 -9.49 -28.43
N ASP A 136 -20.76 -8.61 -28.82
CA ASP A 136 -21.73 -7.98 -27.93
C ASP A 136 -22.70 -9.05 -27.44
N SER A 137 -22.71 -9.33 -26.14
CA SER A 137 -23.53 -10.41 -25.56
C SER A 137 -24.99 -10.01 -25.28
N GLY A 138 -25.48 -8.95 -25.92
CA GLY A 138 -26.84 -8.42 -25.72
C GLY A 138 -26.97 -7.60 -24.43
N GLU A 139 -28.16 -7.04 -24.20
CA GLU A 139 -28.49 -6.36 -22.94
C GLU A 139 -28.52 -7.38 -21.80
N VAL A 140 -27.77 -7.09 -20.75
CA VAL A 140 -27.52 -8.03 -19.67
C VAL A 140 -28.67 -7.99 -18.63
N GLY A 141 -29.59 -7.02 -18.75
CA GLY A 141 -30.80 -6.90 -17.94
C GLY A 141 -30.47 -6.80 -16.46
N ASP A 142 -31.21 -7.52 -15.61
CA ASP A 142 -31.00 -7.49 -14.15
C ASP A 142 -29.62 -8.03 -13.71
N PHE A 143 -28.86 -8.69 -14.60
CA PHE A 143 -27.50 -9.14 -14.27
C PHE A 143 -26.49 -7.98 -14.23
N GLY A 144 -26.79 -6.81 -14.79
CA GLY A 144 -25.94 -5.63 -14.66
C GLY A 144 -25.86 -5.08 -13.22
N TYR A 145 -26.90 -5.28 -12.41
CA TYR A 145 -26.84 -5.00 -10.96
C TYR A 145 -25.77 -5.84 -10.25
N TRP A 146 -25.64 -7.12 -10.62
CA TRP A 146 -24.63 -8.01 -10.07
C TRP A 146 -23.22 -7.57 -10.46
N LEU A 147 -23.04 -7.12 -11.70
CA LEU A 147 -21.75 -6.58 -12.17
C LEU A 147 -21.36 -5.32 -11.39
N ALA A 148 -22.30 -4.38 -11.19
CA ALA A 148 -22.03 -3.19 -10.40
C ALA A 148 -21.70 -3.50 -8.93
N VAL A 149 -22.36 -4.52 -8.34
CA VAL A 149 -22.00 -5.01 -7.00
C VAL A 149 -20.59 -5.61 -6.98
N ILE A 150 -20.21 -6.38 -8.01
CA ILE A 150 -18.86 -6.94 -8.14
C ILE A 150 -17.83 -5.81 -8.24
N ASP A 151 -18.07 -4.79 -9.07
CA ASP A 151 -17.19 -3.63 -9.20
C ASP A 151 -17.06 -2.88 -7.89
N PHE A 152 -18.18 -2.65 -7.19
CA PHE A 152 -18.19 -2.03 -5.87
C PHE A 152 -17.34 -2.81 -4.85
N ILE A 153 -17.47 -4.14 -4.82
CA ILE A 153 -16.65 -5.01 -3.98
C ILE A 153 -15.18 -4.90 -4.40
N GLY A 154 -14.88 -4.91 -5.69
CA GLY A 154 -13.53 -4.73 -6.24
C GLY A 154 -12.87 -3.44 -5.77
N PHE A 155 -13.59 -2.32 -5.86
CA PHE A 155 -13.10 -1.02 -5.40
C PHE A 155 -12.81 -1.04 -3.89
N ILE A 156 -13.74 -1.57 -3.09
CA ILE A 156 -13.56 -1.73 -1.63
C ILE A 156 -12.33 -2.58 -1.31
N LEU A 157 -12.14 -3.70 -2.02
CA LEU A 157 -10.96 -4.56 -1.86
C LEU A 157 -9.67 -3.81 -2.17
N GLY A 158 -9.66 -2.92 -3.16
CA GLY A 158 -8.53 -2.03 -3.44
C GLY A 158 -8.20 -1.11 -2.25
N GLY A 159 -9.21 -0.50 -1.62
CA GLY A 159 -9.04 0.30 -0.41
C GLY A 159 -8.53 -0.51 0.80
N PHE A 160 -9.08 -1.70 1.02
CA PHE A 160 -8.61 -2.64 2.05
C PHE A 160 -7.16 -3.05 1.83
N PHE A 161 -6.77 -3.35 0.58
CA PHE A 161 -5.41 -3.72 0.24
C PHE A 161 -4.41 -2.66 0.69
N VAL A 162 -4.71 -1.38 0.42
CA VAL A 162 -3.88 -0.25 0.87
C VAL A 162 -3.83 -0.16 2.40
N PHE A 163 -4.97 -0.33 3.09
CA PHE A 163 -5.02 -0.35 4.54
C PHE A 163 -4.16 -1.49 5.14
N PHE A 164 -4.25 -2.70 4.61
CA PHE A 164 -3.44 -3.83 5.05
C PHE A 164 -1.96 -3.61 4.77
N MET A 165 -1.61 -3.04 3.61
CA MET A 165 -0.23 -2.68 3.30
C MET A 165 0.34 -1.74 4.37
N LEU A 166 -0.42 -0.73 4.81
CA LEU A 166 -0.02 0.17 5.89
C LEU A 166 0.15 -0.54 7.24
N GLN A 167 -0.63 -1.58 7.54
CA GLN A 167 -0.48 -2.35 8.79
C GLN A 167 0.84 -3.14 8.86
N THR A 168 1.48 -3.43 7.72
CA THR A 168 2.75 -4.16 7.69
C THR A 168 3.96 -3.32 8.13
N TYR A 169 3.82 -1.98 8.14
CA TYR A 169 4.92 -1.09 8.49
C TYR A 169 5.24 -1.14 9.99
N PRO A 170 6.53 -1.17 10.38
CA PRO A 170 6.94 -1.25 11.77
C PRO A 170 6.56 0.03 12.53
N THR A 171 5.95 -0.15 13.70
CA THR A 171 5.48 0.96 14.55
C THR A 171 6.18 0.97 15.89
N CYS A 172 6.28 2.16 16.48
CA CYS A 172 6.80 2.34 17.83
C CYS A 172 5.84 1.70 18.84
N TRP A 173 6.36 0.87 19.74
CA TRP A 173 5.54 0.20 20.76
C TRP A 173 5.01 1.15 21.83
N LYS A 174 5.61 2.34 22.01
CA LYS A 174 5.17 3.35 22.99
C LYS A 174 4.09 4.27 22.44
N CYS A 175 4.29 4.84 21.25
CA CYS A 175 3.38 5.85 20.68
C CYS A 175 2.58 5.38 19.47
N SER A 176 2.81 4.15 18.98
CA SER A 176 2.15 3.56 17.81
C SER A 176 2.35 4.33 16.49
N ARG A 177 3.28 5.28 16.45
CA ARG A 177 3.68 5.98 15.21
C ARG A 177 4.61 5.12 14.36
N TYR A 178 4.64 5.36 13.05
CA TYR A 178 5.58 4.68 12.17
C TYR A 178 7.03 5.00 12.52
N LEU A 179 7.89 3.99 12.44
CA LEU A 179 9.32 4.15 12.64
C LEU A 179 9.98 4.59 11.34
N ARG A 180 10.86 5.59 11.43
CA ARG A 180 11.63 6.09 10.28
C ARG A 180 12.94 5.32 10.16
N LYS A 181 13.32 4.97 8.93
CA LYS A 181 14.63 4.37 8.66
C LYS A 181 15.72 5.43 8.85
N ILE A 182 16.63 5.16 9.78
CA ILE A 182 17.76 6.03 10.12
C ILE A 182 18.98 5.64 9.28
N THR A 183 19.35 4.37 9.29
CA THR A 183 20.52 3.86 8.55
C THR A 183 20.26 2.43 8.10
N LYS A 184 20.97 2.02 7.04
CA LYS A 184 20.96 0.68 6.48
C LYS A 184 22.41 0.24 6.30
N THR A 185 22.77 -0.87 6.92
CA THR A 185 24.09 -1.49 6.79
C THR A 185 23.93 -2.92 6.26
N GLY A 186 24.85 -3.35 5.42
CA GLY A 186 24.91 -4.72 4.91
C GLY A 186 26.27 -5.34 5.22
N GLN A 187 26.25 -6.56 5.76
CA GLN A 187 27.46 -7.37 6.00
C GLN A 187 27.36 -8.65 5.18
N MET A 188 28.43 -9.02 4.49
CA MET A 188 28.49 -10.24 3.68
C MET A 188 29.45 -11.25 4.29
N PHE A 189 28.97 -12.44 4.59
CA PHE A 189 29.77 -13.52 5.15
C PHE A 189 30.05 -14.56 4.06
N PRO A 190 31.32 -14.94 3.85
CA PRO A 190 31.69 -15.85 2.76
C PRO A 190 31.18 -17.28 3.00
N ASP A 191 31.08 -17.68 4.27
CA ASP A 191 30.67 -19.03 4.66
C ASP A 191 29.67 -19.02 5.83
N HIS A 192 28.96 -20.14 5.97
CA HIS A 192 27.94 -20.34 7.00
C HIS A 192 28.52 -20.35 8.41
N GLY A 193 29.77 -20.79 8.60
CA GLY A 193 30.41 -20.88 9.91
C GLY A 193 30.77 -19.51 10.49
N GLN A 194 31.30 -18.61 9.66
CA GLN A 194 31.53 -17.21 10.04
C GLN A 194 30.22 -16.50 10.35
N PHE A 195 29.18 -16.71 9.52
CA PHE A 195 27.85 -16.17 9.78
C PHE A 195 27.27 -16.71 11.10
N ALA A 196 27.35 -18.02 11.37
CA ALA A 196 26.84 -18.63 12.60
C ALA A 196 27.52 -18.04 13.83
N LYS A 197 28.87 -17.94 13.83
CA LYS A 197 29.62 -17.29 14.90
C LYS A 197 29.17 -15.85 15.13
N TYR A 198 29.02 -15.05 14.07
CA TYR A 198 28.51 -13.68 14.19
C TYR A 198 27.08 -13.66 14.76
N TYR A 199 26.18 -14.47 14.22
CA TYR A 199 24.76 -14.47 14.55
C TYR A 199 24.50 -14.86 16.01
N ASP A 200 25.22 -15.87 16.49
CA ASP A 200 25.12 -16.41 17.85
C ASP A 200 25.78 -15.48 18.87
N THR A 201 26.89 -14.83 18.51
CA THR A 201 27.65 -13.96 19.44
C THR A 201 27.05 -12.56 19.56
N LEU A 202 26.42 -12.02 18.50
CA LEU A 202 26.00 -10.62 18.43
C LEU A 202 25.13 -10.20 19.63
N PHE A 203 24.12 -11.00 19.99
CA PHE A 203 23.20 -10.68 21.09
C PHE A 203 23.57 -11.35 22.42
N GLN A 204 24.73 -12.00 22.51
CA GLN A 204 25.31 -12.35 23.81
C GLN A 204 25.90 -11.12 24.50
N HIS A 205 26.25 -10.10 23.73
CA HIS A 205 26.72 -8.81 24.23
C HIS A 205 25.56 -7.82 24.40
N PRO A 206 25.55 -6.99 25.46
CA PRO A 206 24.63 -5.87 25.58
C PRO A 206 24.71 -4.93 24.37
N VAL A 207 23.57 -4.42 23.92
CA VAL A 207 23.47 -3.66 22.66
C VAL A 207 24.23 -2.32 22.73
N ASP A 208 24.44 -1.78 23.92
CA ASP A 208 25.21 -0.58 24.22
C ASP A 208 26.71 -0.84 24.40
N SER A 209 27.15 -2.09 24.37
CA SER A 209 28.54 -2.46 24.62
C SER A 209 29.45 -2.23 23.41
N ARG A 210 30.74 -1.97 23.67
CA ARG A 210 31.76 -1.87 22.60
C ARG A 210 31.89 -3.15 21.75
N PRO A 211 31.90 -4.38 22.32
CA PRO A 211 31.94 -5.60 21.52
C PRO A 211 30.77 -5.73 20.54
N PHE A 212 29.56 -5.34 20.96
CA PHE A 212 28.41 -5.30 20.05
C PHE A 212 28.65 -4.32 18.89
N ALA A 213 29.17 -3.12 19.21
CA ALA A 213 29.45 -2.11 18.21
C ALA A 213 30.51 -2.55 17.21
N ASP A 214 31.57 -3.21 17.68
CA ASP A 214 32.65 -3.72 16.84
C ASP A 214 32.16 -4.82 15.90
N LEU A 215 31.29 -5.73 16.37
CA LEU A 215 30.66 -6.76 15.53
C LEU A 215 29.74 -6.15 14.47
N MET A 216 28.97 -5.10 14.80
CA MET A 216 28.11 -4.40 13.84
C MET A 216 28.89 -3.59 12.80
N LYS A 217 30.06 -3.05 13.17
CA LYS A 217 30.96 -2.34 12.26
C LYS A 217 31.83 -3.27 11.44
N GLY A 218 32.10 -4.48 11.94
CA GLY A 218 32.88 -5.50 11.26
C GLY A 218 32.27 -5.82 9.91
N ASN A 219 32.82 -5.27 8.84
CA ASN A 219 32.32 -5.48 7.49
C ASN A 219 33.26 -6.44 6.75
N PRO A 220 33.04 -7.78 6.85
CA PRO A 220 33.74 -8.71 5.98
C PRO A 220 33.37 -8.39 4.54
N LYS A 221 34.23 -7.62 3.85
CA LYS A 221 34.02 -7.23 2.46
C LYS A 221 34.37 -8.42 1.57
N VAL A 222 33.38 -9.27 1.30
CA VAL A 222 33.51 -10.32 0.27
C VAL A 222 33.53 -9.63 -1.10
N ARG A 223 34.69 -9.63 -1.77
CA ARG A 223 34.90 -8.96 -3.07
C ARG A 223 34.05 -9.56 -4.19
N LYS A 224 33.81 -10.88 -4.16
CA LYS A 224 32.96 -11.61 -5.11
C LYS A 224 32.13 -12.65 -4.35
N PRO A 225 30.80 -12.52 -4.29
CA PRO A 225 29.96 -13.47 -3.59
C PRO A 225 29.94 -14.81 -4.32
N ALA A 226 30.16 -15.89 -3.58
CA ALA A 226 30.09 -17.27 -4.07
C ALA A 226 28.81 -17.96 -3.56
N LEU A 227 28.47 -19.12 -4.13
CA LEU A 227 27.32 -19.89 -3.69
C LEU A 227 27.46 -20.25 -2.20
N GLY A 228 26.44 -19.97 -1.40
CA GLY A 228 26.49 -20.09 0.06
C GLY A 228 26.93 -18.83 0.81
N THR A 229 27.28 -17.74 0.11
CA THR A 229 27.51 -16.43 0.75
C THR A 229 26.23 -15.97 1.44
N VAL A 230 26.36 -15.48 2.69
CA VAL A 230 25.25 -14.98 3.49
C VAL A 230 25.30 -13.45 3.53
N LEU A 231 24.21 -12.78 3.22
CA LEU A 231 24.05 -11.33 3.35
C LEU A 231 23.14 -11.04 4.55
N VAL A 232 23.64 -10.24 5.48
CA VAL A 232 22.88 -9.71 6.61
C VAL A 232 22.63 -8.23 6.38
N GLY A 233 21.39 -7.89 6.05
CA GLY A 233 20.91 -6.51 5.96
C GLY A 233 20.37 -6.05 7.30
N SER A 234 21.00 -5.06 7.91
CA SER A 234 20.57 -4.45 9.16
C SER A 234 20.00 -3.05 8.90
N ASP A 235 18.71 -2.88 9.12
CA ASP A 235 18.00 -1.60 9.09
C ASP A 235 17.83 -1.08 10.53
N LEU A 236 18.35 0.10 10.82
CA LEU A 236 18.06 0.79 12.09
C LEU A 236 16.88 1.74 11.86
N LEU A 237 15.80 1.49 12.60
CA LEU A 237 14.57 2.26 12.56
C LEU A 237 14.44 3.03 13.87
N GLY A 238 13.92 4.26 13.85
CA GLY A 238 13.73 5.06 15.06
C GLY A 238 12.46 5.88 15.06
N CYS A 239 11.98 6.19 16.27
CA CYS A 239 10.83 7.06 16.50
C CYS A 239 11.31 8.48 16.77
N GLU A 240 10.83 9.46 16.01
CA GLU A 240 11.21 10.87 16.21
C GLU A 240 10.68 11.43 17.54
N HIS A 241 9.54 10.91 18.02
CA HIS A 241 8.87 11.39 19.23
C HIS A 241 9.37 10.69 20.50
N CYS A 242 9.40 9.35 20.52
CA CYS A 242 9.80 8.59 21.71
C CYS A 242 11.31 8.34 21.80
N LYS A 243 12.07 8.66 20.74
CA LYS A 243 13.51 8.36 20.59
C LYS A 243 13.89 6.87 20.71
N THR A 244 12.92 5.98 20.84
CA THR A 244 13.08 4.52 20.80
C THR A 244 13.58 4.06 19.44
N GLN A 245 14.39 3.00 19.43
CA GLN A 245 14.98 2.41 18.22
C GLN A 245 14.62 0.93 18.09
N LEU A 246 14.56 0.46 16.84
CA LEU A 246 14.31 -0.92 16.45
C LEU A 246 15.38 -1.33 15.43
N LEU A 247 16.11 -2.39 15.73
CA LEU A 247 17.07 -2.99 14.80
C LEU A 247 16.39 -4.15 14.06
N ALA A 248 16.12 -3.98 12.77
CA ALA A 248 15.54 -5.00 11.92
C ALA A 248 16.65 -5.65 11.08
N GLN A 249 16.88 -6.96 11.28
CA GLN A 249 17.90 -7.72 10.56
C GLN A 249 17.24 -8.73 9.63
N LYS A 250 17.57 -8.66 8.34
CA LYS A 250 17.17 -9.61 7.29
C LYS A 250 18.38 -10.42 6.85
N VAL A 251 18.21 -11.74 6.75
CA VAL A 251 19.27 -12.66 6.36
C VAL A 251 18.91 -13.31 5.03
N GLN A 252 19.82 -13.22 4.06
CA GLN A 252 19.71 -13.77 2.72
C GLN A 252 20.89 -14.70 2.44
N ILE A 253 20.66 -15.79 1.71
CA ILE A 253 21.73 -16.67 1.22
C ILE A 253 21.73 -16.68 -0.30
N LEU A 254 22.93 -16.61 -0.89
CA LEU A 254 23.11 -16.74 -2.33
C LEU A 254 23.02 -18.22 -2.75
N GLY A 255 21.90 -18.58 -3.37
CA GLY A 255 21.70 -19.89 -3.99
C GLY A 255 21.92 -19.88 -5.51
N LYS A 256 21.66 -21.02 -6.15
CA LYS A 256 21.76 -21.18 -7.61
C LYS A 256 20.84 -20.23 -8.41
N LYS A 257 19.70 -19.84 -7.82
CA LYS A 257 18.68 -18.96 -8.43
C LYS A 257 18.78 -17.50 -7.94
N GLY A 258 19.89 -17.12 -7.30
CA GLY A 258 20.07 -15.80 -6.69
C GLY A 258 19.84 -15.80 -5.17
N TRP A 259 19.66 -14.59 -4.62
CA TRP A 259 19.48 -14.38 -3.19
C TRP A 259 18.11 -14.88 -2.72
N LYS A 260 18.11 -15.65 -1.63
CA LYS A 260 16.89 -16.16 -1.00
C LYS A 260 16.83 -15.72 0.47
N ASP A 261 15.71 -15.11 0.86
CA ASP A 261 15.45 -14.74 2.25
C ASP A 261 15.28 -15.98 3.14
N ILE A 262 15.84 -15.91 4.34
CA ILE A 262 15.65 -16.90 5.40
C ILE A 262 14.81 -16.27 6.51
N ALA A 263 13.50 -16.43 6.40
CA ALA A 263 12.55 -15.85 7.36
C ALA A 263 12.83 -16.29 8.82
N LYS A 264 13.30 -17.53 9.04
CA LYS A 264 13.63 -18.07 10.37
C LYS A 264 14.80 -17.35 11.07
N LEU A 265 15.68 -16.69 10.31
CA LEU A 265 16.84 -15.96 10.84
C LEU A 265 16.63 -14.43 10.79
N THR A 266 15.50 -13.98 10.25
CA THR A 266 15.13 -12.57 10.24
C THR A 266 14.59 -12.22 11.62
N ARG A 267 15.11 -11.16 12.24
CA ARG A 267 14.74 -10.73 13.60
C ARG A 267 14.57 -9.23 13.71
N ASN A 268 13.67 -8.83 14.60
CA ASN A 268 13.43 -7.44 14.96
C ASN A 268 13.73 -7.28 16.44
N VAL A 269 14.79 -6.55 16.78
CA VAL A 269 15.22 -6.35 18.16
C VAL A 269 14.91 -4.93 18.60
N ARG A 270 14.11 -4.81 19.66
CA ARG A 270 13.79 -3.53 20.29
C ARG A 270 14.94 -3.11 21.18
N LEU A 271 15.37 -1.86 21.06
CA LEU A 271 16.44 -1.35 21.91
C LEU A 271 15.88 -0.87 23.25
N PRO A 272 16.63 -1.05 24.35
CA PRO A 272 16.31 -0.43 25.63
C PRO A 272 16.26 1.09 25.51
N ASP A 273 15.53 1.73 26.42
CA ASP A 273 15.47 3.19 26.49
C ASP A 273 16.85 3.78 26.82
N GLY A 274 17.19 4.88 26.17
CA GLY A 274 18.48 5.57 26.35
C GLY A 274 19.63 5.04 25.48
N VAL A 275 19.47 3.87 24.84
CA VAL A 275 20.47 3.32 23.91
C VAL A 275 20.31 3.94 22.52
N ASP A 276 21.40 4.47 21.96
CA ASP A 276 21.44 5.04 20.61
C ASP A 276 22.50 4.35 19.74
N LEU A 277 22.06 3.55 18.77
CA LEU A 277 22.94 2.84 17.83
C LEU A 277 23.35 3.67 16.61
N ARG A 278 22.96 4.94 16.51
CA ARG A 278 23.32 5.79 15.36
C ARG A 278 24.82 5.82 15.09
N GLN A 279 25.63 5.92 16.15
CA GLN A 279 27.10 5.98 16.08
C GLN A 279 27.74 4.63 15.72
N VAL A 280 26.98 3.54 15.88
CA VAL A 280 27.45 2.18 15.64
C VAL A 280 27.18 1.76 14.20
N VAL A 281 26.01 2.12 13.68
CA VAL A 281 25.49 1.65 12.38
C VAL A 281 25.62 2.72 11.29
N THR A 282 26.33 3.82 11.55
CA THR A 282 26.64 4.78 10.48
C THR A 282 27.61 4.13 9.50
N PRO A 283 27.34 4.13 8.18
CA PRO A 283 28.35 3.76 7.21
C PRO A 283 29.52 4.75 7.36
N GLY A 284 30.69 4.23 7.74
CA GLY A 284 31.96 4.96 7.63
C GLY A 284 32.41 5.05 6.18
#